data_AF-A0A3E0CAH2-F1
#
_entry.id   AF-A0A3E0CAH2-F1
#
_cell.length_a   1.000
_cell.length_b   1.000
_cell.length_c   1.000
_cell.angle_alpha   90.00
_cell.angle_beta   90.00
_cell.angle_gamma   90.00
#
_symmetry.space_group_name_H-M   'P 1'
#
loop_
_entity.id
_entity.type
_entity.pdbx_description
1 polymer ?
#
loop_
_entity_poly.entity_id
_entity_poly.type
_entity_poly.pdbx_seq_one_letter_code
_entity_poly.pdbx_strand_id
1 'polypeptide(L)'
;MCEQSSQSAGVPVVTDTANLNKADGSGNAQTVTAWKGTTVRLRKSMPAAKSPDLQKSVELSGQLTASRSEPCRILVSVPDADKAEVLAWLNSGMHAPGPNAKQAAENKTVAAKPGVIPFLRVEPVDQQQFSNGSVA
;
A
#
# COMPACT_ATOMS: atom_id res chain seq x y z
N MET A 1 -2.95 -9.54 7.14
CA MET A 1 -2.10 -10.57 6.49
C MET A 1 -0.75 -10.00 6.06
N CYS A 2 -0.68 -8.90 5.29
CA CYS A 2 0.60 -8.25 4.93
C CYS A 2 1.38 -7.70 6.15
N GLU A 3 0.70 -7.10 7.12
CA GLU A 3 1.33 -6.44 8.28
C GLU A 3 2.09 -7.42 9.20
N GLN A 4 1.45 -8.52 9.63
CA GLN A 4 2.09 -9.55 10.46
C GLN A 4 3.28 -10.22 9.75
N SER A 5 3.15 -10.53 8.46
CA SER A 5 4.23 -11.15 7.69
C SER A 5 5.43 -10.23 7.53
N SER A 6 5.22 -8.94 7.27
CA SER A 6 6.32 -7.98 7.11
C SER A 6 6.95 -7.57 8.45
N GLN A 7 6.17 -7.45 9.53
CA GLN A 7 6.69 -7.21 10.88
C GLN A 7 7.62 -8.36 11.33
N SER A 8 7.23 -9.60 11.06
CA SER A 8 8.05 -10.79 11.35
C SER A 8 9.36 -10.83 10.56
N ALA A 9 9.38 -10.16 9.40
CA ALA A 9 10.54 -10.04 8.50
C ALA A 9 11.42 -8.81 8.81
N GLY A 10 11.14 -8.07 9.89
CA GLY A 10 11.89 -6.85 10.25
C GLY A 10 11.76 -5.70 9.25
N VAL A 11 10.69 -5.71 8.44
CA VAL A 11 10.31 -4.65 7.52
C VAL A 11 9.23 -3.79 8.19
N PRO A 12 9.48 -2.50 8.47
CA PRO A 12 8.48 -1.66 9.11
C PRO A 12 7.28 -1.42 8.19
N VAL A 13 6.11 -1.86 8.64
CA VAL A 13 4.82 -1.65 7.97
C VAL A 13 3.88 -0.88 8.88
N VAL A 14 3.18 0.09 8.29
CA VAL A 14 2.20 0.93 8.97
C VAL A 14 0.89 0.85 8.19
N THR A 15 -0.21 0.50 8.87
CA THR A 15 -1.56 0.53 8.30
C THR A 15 -2.31 1.73 8.85
N ASP A 16 -2.77 2.61 7.96
CA ASP A 16 -3.57 3.79 8.30
C ASP A 16 -5.06 3.46 8.15
N THR A 17 -5.86 3.73 9.19
CA THR A 17 -7.33 3.60 9.16
C THR A 17 -8.00 4.92 9.60
N ALA A 18 -9.24 5.13 9.20
CA ALA A 18 -10.08 6.27 9.61
C ALA A 18 -11.44 5.79 10.10
N ASN A 19 -12.01 6.50 11.07
CA ASN A 19 -13.41 6.34 11.43
C ASN A 19 -14.25 7.27 10.56
N LEU A 20 -15.24 6.71 9.87
CA LEU A 20 -16.16 7.42 8.99
C LEU A 20 -17.57 7.31 9.54
N ASN A 21 -18.34 8.39 9.46
CA ASN A 21 -19.77 8.36 9.72
C ASN A 21 -20.51 8.03 8.42
N LYS A 22 -21.34 6.98 8.45
CA LYS A 22 -22.22 6.54 7.36
C LYS A 22 -23.64 6.39 7.87
N ALA A 23 -24.63 6.50 7.01
CA ALA A 23 -26.00 6.12 7.35
C ALA A 23 -26.19 4.60 7.17
N ASP A 24 -26.91 3.95 8.07
CA ASP A 24 -27.37 2.58 7.90
C ASP A 24 -28.56 2.52 6.89
N GLY A 25 -29.03 1.31 6.57
CA GLY A 25 -30.17 1.11 5.67
C GLY A 25 -31.51 1.68 6.18
N SER A 26 -31.54 2.19 7.41
CA SER A 26 -32.68 2.85 8.06
C SER A 26 -32.47 4.37 8.24
N GLY A 27 -31.35 4.92 7.75
CA GLY A 27 -31.03 6.35 7.81
C GLY A 27 -30.36 6.81 9.11
N ASN A 28 -30.02 5.91 10.05
CA ASN A 28 -29.35 6.27 11.29
C ASN A 28 -27.84 6.41 11.07
N ALA A 29 -27.21 7.34 11.79
CA ALA A 29 -25.76 7.48 11.76
C ALA A 29 -25.06 6.28 12.43
N GLN A 30 -24.09 5.71 11.73
CA GLN A 30 -23.23 4.63 12.16
C GLN A 30 -21.77 5.01 11.91
N THR A 31 -20.90 4.77 12.88
CA THR A 31 -19.46 4.89 12.69
C THR A 31 -18.89 3.58 12.18
N VAL A 32 -18.08 3.65 11.12
CA VAL A 32 -17.37 2.50 10.56
C VAL A 32 -15.88 2.80 10.46
N THR A 33 -15.03 1.82 10.74
CA THR A 33 -13.59 1.92 10.51
C THR A 33 -13.28 1.51 9.08
N ALA A 34 -12.67 2.42 8.32
CA ALA A 34 -12.25 2.21 6.94
C ALA A 34 -10.74 2.30 6.80
N TRP A 35 -10.17 1.50 5.89
CA TRP A 35 -8.74 1.50 5.59
C TRP A 35 -8.38 2.66 4.66
N LYS A 36 -7.33 3.41 5.00
CA LYS A 36 -6.80 4.52 4.19
C LYS A 36 -5.60 4.11 3.35
N GLY A 37 -4.79 3.19 3.85
CA GLY A 37 -3.56 2.78 3.18
C GLY A 37 -2.66 1.89 4.03
N THR A 38 -1.73 1.21 3.37
CA THR A 38 -0.66 0.44 4.01
C THR A 38 0.67 0.91 3.44
N THR A 39 1.57 1.35 4.32
CA THR A 39 2.90 1.86 3.98
C THR A 39 3.97 0.87 4.45
N VAL A 40 4.78 0.41 3.51
CA VAL A 40 5.99 -0.38 3.74
C VAL A 40 7.20 0.56 3.65
N ARG A 41 7.93 0.72 4.76
CA ARG A 41 9.18 1.51 4.76
C ARG A 41 10.33 0.61 4.33
N LEU A 42 11.09 1.05 3.33
CA LEU A 42 12.26 0.37 2.83
C LEU A 42 13.51 1.02 3.45
N ARG A 43 14.49 0.23 3.88
CA ARG A 43 15.71 0.80 4.51
C ARG A 43 16.53 1.55 3.47
N LYS A 44 17.17 2.68 3.81
CA LYS A 44 18.00 3.46 2.87
C LYS A 44 19.08 2.65 2.15
N SER A 45 19.65 1.64 2.80
CA SER A 45 20.73 0.79 2.27
C SER A 45 20.24 -0.48 1.57
N MET A 46 18.95 -0.84 1.67
CA MET A 46 18.43 -2.12 1.18
C MET A 46 17.95 -2.17 -0.27
N PRO A 47 17.48 -1.09 -0.92
CA PRO A 47 17.21 -1.11 -2.35
C PRO A 47 18.44 -1.59 -3.16
N ALA A 48 19.64 -1.23 -2.70
CA ALA A 48 20.92 -1.71 -3.23
C ALA A 48 21.37 -3.09 -2.71
N ALA A 49 20.81 -3.59 -1.60
CA ALA A 49 21.19 -4.84 -0.92
C ALA A 49 19.95 -5.73 -0.73
N LYS A 50 19.64 -6.52 -1.75
CA LYS A 50 18.43 -7.35 -1.89
C LYS A 50 18.25 -8.31 -0.71
N SER A 51 17.13 -8.21 0.01
CA SER A 51 16.73 -9.15 1.07
C SER A 51 15.48 -9.93 0.63
N PRO A 52 15.43 -11.27 0.75
CA PRO A 52 14.23 -12.06 0.42
C PRO A 52 12.97 -11.61 1.15
N ASP A 53 13.11 -11.16 2.40
CA ASP A 53 12.01 -10.66 3.23
C ASP A 53 11.44 -9.33 2.72
N LEU A 54 12.31 -8.48 2.16
CA LEU A 54 11.92 -7.24 1.51
C LEU A 54 11.18 -7.52 0.21
N GLN A 55 11.73 -8.38 -0.65
CA GLN A 55 11.07 -8.81 -1.88
C GLN A 55 9.67 -9.34 -1.58
N LYS A 56 9.56 -10.27 -0.62
CA LYS A 56 8.28 -10.85 -0.21
C LYS A 56 7.31 -9.79 0.32
N SER A 57 7.79 -8.80 1.07
CA SER A 57 6.94 -7.70 1.56
C SER A 57 6.41 -6.81 0.43
N VAL A 58 7.24 -6.57 -0.59
CA VAL A 58 6.86 -5.81 -1.79
C VAL A 58 5.84 -6.61 -2.62
N GLU A 59 6.07 -7.92 -2.81
CA GLU A 59 5.12 -8.83 -3.47
C GLU A 59 3.78 -8.89 -2.72
N LEU A 60 3.79 -9.01 -1.39
CA LEU A 60 2.57 -8.99 -0.57
C LEU A 60 1.79 -7.67 -0.71
N SER A 61 2.47 -6.55 -0.96
CA SER A 61 1.81 -5.26 -1.23
C SER A 61 1.13 -5.26 -2.60
N GLY A 62 1.73 -5.90 -3.61
CA GLY A 62 1.09 -6.16 -4.90
C GLY A 62 -0.14 -7.06 -4.76
N GLN A 63 -0.02 -8.15 -4.00
CA GLN A 63 -1.15 -9.06 -3.71
C GLN A 63 -2.28 -8.36 -2.96
N LEU A 64 -1.95 -7.51 -1.97
CA LEU A 64 -2.93 -6.71 -1.26
C LEU A 64 -3.71 -5.84 -2.25
N THR A 65 -3.01 -5.10 -3.11
CA THR A 65 -3.62 -4.25 -4.16
C THR A 65 -4.57 -5.04 -5.03
N ALA A 66 -4.13 -6.21 -5.53
CA ALA A 66 -4.98 -7.07 -6.33
C ALA A 66 -6.20 -7.57 -5.54
N SER A 67 -6.06 -7.92 -4.26
CA SER A 67 -7.17 -8.47 -3.47
C SER A 67 -8.27 -7.47 -3.06
N ARG A 68 -8.04 -6.16 -3.20
CA ARG A 68 -9.03 -5.13 -2.79
C ARG A 68 -10.20 -5.09 -3.78
N SER A 69 -11.38 -4.79 -3.26
CA SER A 69 -12.58 -4.61 -4.06
C SER A 69 -12.67 -3.20 -4.63
N GLU A 70 -12.10 -2.21 -3.94
CA GLU A 70 -12.00 -0.83 -4.41
C GLU A 70 -10.72 -0.60 -5.25
N PRO A 71 -10.78 0.31 -6.25
CA PRO A 71 -9.58 0.71 -6.99
C PRO A 71 -8.50 1.28 -6.07
N CYS A 72 -7.30 0.70 -6.14
CA CYS A 72 -6.14 1.12 -5.37
C CYS A 72 -5.04 1.65 -6.29
N ARG A 73 -4.25 2.59 -5.76
CA ARG A 73 -3.01 3.07 -6.36
C ARG A 73 -1.83 2.68 -5.49
N ILE A 74 -0.68 2.47 -6.13
CA ILE A 74 0.58 2.20 -5.46
C ILE A 74 1.47 3.43 -5.63
N LEU A 75 1.87 4.03 -4.52
CA LEU A 75 2.86 5.10 -4.46
C LEU A 75 4.23 4.49 -4.16
N VAL A 76 5.16 4.65 -5.10
CA VAL A 76 6.54 4.17 -4.94
C VAL A 76 7.49 5.36 -4.85
N SER A 77 8.26 5.43 -3.76
CA SER A 77 9.31 6.43 -3.57
C SER A 77 10.63 5.73 -3.25
N VAL A 78 11.47 5.57 -4.27
CA VAL A 78 12.78 4.91 -4.22
C VAL A 78 13.76 5.65 -5.13
N PRO A 79 15.09 5.49 -4.95
CA PRO A 79 16.07 5.97 -5.93
C PRO A 79 15.82 5.38 -7.32
N ASP A 80 16.14 6.13 -8.38
CA ASP A 80 15.88 5.69 -9.77
C ASP A 80 16.58 4.36 -10.12
N ALA A 81 17.75 4.10 -9.54
CA ALA A 81 18.51 2.86 -9.74
C ALA A 81 17.74 1.60 -9.31
N ASP A 82 16.87 1.72 -8.31
CA ASP A 82 16.15 0.59 -7.72
C ASP A 82 14.70 0.46 -8.23
N LYS A 83 14.22 1.49 -8.95
CA LYS A 83 12.84 1.62 -9.41
C LYS A 83 12.39 0.42 -10.24
N ALA A 84 13.23 -0.02 -11.19
CA ALA A 84 12.87 -1.14 -12.08
C ALA A 84 12.68 -2.46 -11.32
N GLU A 85 13.54 -2.74 -10.35
CA GLU A 85 13.50 -3.96 -9.55
C GLU A 85 12.31 -3.98 -8.58
N VAL A 86 12.08 -2.87 -7.86
CA VAL A 86 10.93 -2.75 -6.96
C VAL A 86 9.61 -2.88 -7.73
N LEU A 87 9.52 -2.30 -8.93
CA LEU A 87 8.36 -2.48 -9.80
C LEU A 87 8.19 -3.93 -10.27
N ALA A 88 9.28 -4.66 -10.54
CA ALA A 88 9.21 -6.07 -10.92
C ALA A 88 8.65 -6.94 -9.78
N TRP A 89 9.10 -6.75 -8.54
CA TRP A 89 8.55 -7.46 -7.38
C TRP A 89 7.08 -7.12 -7.13
N LEU A 90 6.70 -5.84 -7.29
CA LEU A 90 5.29 -5.45 -7.20
C LEU A 90 4.43 -6.15 -8.24
N ASN A 91 4.89 -6.12 -9.50
CA ASN A 91 4.21 -6.77 -10.61
C ASN A 91 4.09 -8.29 -10.38
N SER A 92 5.11 -8.94 -9.81
CA SER A 92 5.05 -10.36 -9.42
C SER A 92 3.91 -10.61 -8.42
N GLY A 93 3.81 -9.77 -7.38
CA GLY A 93 2.73 -9.83 -6.40
C GLY A 93 1.33 -9.63 -7.00
N MET A 94 1.17 -8.66 -7.90
CA MET A 94 -0.12 -8.34 -8.53
C MET A 94 -0.60 -9.44 -9.50
N HIS A 95 0.33 -10.15 -10.14
CA HIS A 95 0.02 -11.27 -11.03
C HIS A 95 -0.01 -12.63 -10.31
N ALA A 96 0.16 -12.65 -8.99
CA ALA A 96 -0.04 -13.88 -8.22
C ALA A 96 -1.48 -14.39 -8.43
N PRO A 97 -1.71 -15.72 -8.49
CA PRO A 97 -3.04 -16.27 -8.78
C PRO A 97 -4.12 -15.74 -7.82
N GLY A 98 -5.18 -15.15 -8.36
CA GLY A 98 -6.28 -14.58 -7.59
C GLY A 98 -7.37 -13.95 -8.48
N PRO A 99 -8.56 -13.64 -7.91
CA PRO A 99 -9.73 -13.16 -8.67
C PRO A 99 -9.48 -11.88 -9.47
N ASN A 100 -8.44 -11.12 -9.11
CA ASN A 100 -8.12 -9.82 -9.68
C ASN A 100 -6.72 -9.76 -10.32
N ALA A 101 -6.09 -10.90 -10.63
CA ALA A 101 -4.75 -10.96 -11.25
C ALA A 101 -4.62 -10.25 -12.63
N LYS A 102 -5.75 -9.77 -13.18
CA LYS A 102 -5.82 -9.02 -14.45
C LYS A 102 -6.13 -7.52 -14.28
N GLN A 103 -6.33 -7.03 -13.06
CA GLN A 103 -6.53 -5.59 -12.84
C GLN A 103 -5.17 -4.88 -12.89
N ALA A 104 -5.02 -3.96 -13.84
CA ALA A 104 -3.85 -3.10 -13.92
C ALA A 104 -3.84 -2.15 -12.71
N ALA A 105 -2.86 -2.28 -11.83
CA ALA A 105 -2.69 -1.29 -10.76
C ALA A 105 -2.21 0.05 -11.33
N GLU A 106 -2.79 1.13 -10.83
CA GLU A 106 -2.24 2.46 -11.07
C GLU A 106 -0.95 2.64 -10.26
N ASN A 107 0.20 2.46 -10.92
CA ASN A 107 1.49 2.77 -10.35
C ASN A 107 1.77 4.27 -10.50
N LYS A 108 1.83 5.01 -9.39
CA LYS A 108 2.27 6.41 -9.38
C LYS A 108 3.63 6.49 -8.71
N THR A 109 4.61 7.01 -9.46
CA THR A 109 5.92 7.28 -8.88
C THR A 109 5.91 8.60 -8.16
N VAL A 110 6.42 8.61 -6.93
CA VAL A 110 6.58 9.80 -6.11
C VAL A 110 8.07 10.10 -6.04
N ALA A 111 8.46 11.32 -6.42
CA ALA A 111 9.85 11.74 -6.36
C ALA A 111 10.41 11.52 -4.94
N ALA A 112 11.53 10.80 -4.84
CA ALA A 112 12.22 10.60 -3.58
C ALA A 112 12.81 11.94 -3.13
N LYS A 113 12.20 12.55 -2.11
CA LYS A 113 12.72 13.78 -1.51
C LYS A 113 14.03 13.46 -0.77
N PRO A 114 15.08 14.29 -0.91
CA PRO A 114 16.31 14.11 -0.16
C PRO A 114 16.04 13.97 1.35
N GLY A 115 16.65 12.97 1.99
CA GLY A 115 16.48 12.71 3.42
C GLY A 115 15.30 11.80 3.78
N VAL A 116 14.29 11.65 2.91
CA VAL A 116 13.12 10.79 3.17
C VAL A 116 13.50 9.31 3.05
N ILE A 117 12.91 8.48 3.91
CA ILE A 117 13.07 7.03 3.89
C ILE A 117 12.29 6.50 2.68
N PRO A 118 12.92 5.71 1.78
CA PRO A 118 12.20 5.10 0.68
C PRO A 118 11.00 4.29 1.17
N PHE A 119 9.91 4.32 0.43
CA PHE A 119 8.69 3.65 0.85
C PHE A 119 7.85 3.19 -0.34
N LEU A 120 6.96 2.26 -0.02
CA LEU A 120 5.86 1.85 -0.84
C LEU A 120 4.56 2.05 -0.07
N ARG A 121 3.55 2.66 -0.68
CA ARG A 121 2.24 2.84 -0.06
C ARG A 121 1.15 2.39 -1.00
N VAL A 122 0.33 1.45 -0.56
CA VAL A 122 -0.91 1.06 -1.24
C VAL A 122 -2.06 1.82 -0.60
N GLU A 123 -2.89 2.47 -1.40
CA GLU A 123 -4.03 3.25 -0.90
C GLU A 123 -5.16 3.33 -1.93
N PRO A 124 -6.41 3.62 -1.52
CA PRO A 124 -7.51 3.81 -2.47
C PRO A 124 -7.22 4.98 -3.43
N VAL A 125 -7.65 4.84 -4.69
CA VAL A 125 -7.56 5.91 -5.70
C VAL A 125 -8.37 7.12 -5.28
N ASP A 126 -9.59 6.87 -4.80
CA ASP A 126 -10.48 7.89 -4.24
C ASP A 126 -10.27 8.02 -2.72
N GLN A 127 -9.63 9.12 -2.35
CA GLN A 127 -9.35 9.50 -0.97
C GLN A 127 -10.39 10.49 -0.39
N GLN A 128 -11.36 10.94 -1.19
CA GLN A 128 -12.32 11.97 -0.76
C GLN A 128 -13.15 11.51 0.44
N GLN A 129 -13.54 10.23 0.43
CA GLN A 129 -14.27 9.62 1.55
C GLN A 129 -13.50 9.63 2.89
N PHE A 130 -12.17 9.79 2.87
CA PHE A 130 -11.34 9.89 4.09
C PHE A 130 -10.97 11.34 4.45
N SER A 131 -11.23 12.29 3.56
CA SER A 131 -10.88 13.69 3.74
C SER A 131 -11.86 14.41 4.69
N ASN A 132 -13.08 13.87 4.84
CA ASN A 132 -14.13 14.39 5.70
C ASN A 132 -14.07 13.89 7.16
N GLY A 133 -12.95 13.28 7.57
CA GLY A 133 -12.65 12.99 8.99
C GLY A 133 -12.17 14.21 9.78
N SER A 134 -12.08 15.38 9.15
CA SER A 134 -11.92 16.65 9.88
C SER A 134 -13.27 17.03 10.47
N VAL A 135 -13.41 16.63 11.73
CA VAL A 135 -14.39 17.08 12.72
C VAL A 135 -14.94 18.47 12.39
N ALA A 136 -16.27 18.55 12.20
CA ALA A 136 -17.03 19.73 12.58
C ALA A 136 -17.62 19.47 13.97
#